data_AF-A0A919Q354-F1
#
_entry.id   AF-A0A919Q354-F1
#
_cell.length_a   1.000
_cell.length_b   1.000
_cell.length_c   1.000
_cell.angle_alpha   90.00
_cell.angle_beta   90.00
_cell.angle_gamma   90.00
#
_symmetry.space_group_name_H-M   'P 1'
#
loop_
_entity.id
_entity.type
_entity.pdbx_description
1 polymer ?
#
loop_
_entity_poly.entity_id
_entity_poly.type
_entity_poly.pdbx_seq_one_letter_code
_entity_poly.pdbx_strand_id
1 'polypeptide(L)'
;MTATARRVAAAPAIRSVPRSPAHLIELWHRAEPILGEWLEVGRSTGPADRATTEHLIAGIYRRLHRRAPAFRWVDSPRKALPLLTGLPTHRDLQSWVLARRPQGTPPIAGDIATALARLRGALDDAPALPDLTATVKKPEKEDRHKPWPVLPPERAIEAGVPLREVLRQSLHIPIAAGLTWPVRATLGPQGTLPVCWYGQQDATWIGLHDTIRKLGLASYRPRDAEQLDEWSALARAAGWWWPGEDVCVLVDRPTAVGPRRVGYRDGTTISW
;
A
#
# COMPACT_ATOMS: atom_id res chain seq x y z
N MET A 1 -44.30 -23.01 -30.15
CA MET A 1 -43.78 -21.63 -30.00
C MET A 1 -42.47 -21.69 -29.22
N THR A 2 -41.36 -21.70 -29.92
CA THR A 2 -40.01 -21.92 -29.39
C THR A 2 -39.30 -20.57 -29.24
N ALA A 3 -39.09 -20.13 -28.00
CA ALA A 3 -38.41 -18.86 -27.70
C ALA A 3 -36.90 -18.99 -27.95
N THR A 4 -36.41 -18.27 -28.94
CA THR A 4 -35.00 -18.21 -29.33
C THR A 4 -34.22 -17.35 -28.33
N ALA A 5 -33.40 -17.99 -27.49
CA ALA A 5 -32.48 -17.29 -26.60
C ALA A 5 -31.36 -16.63 -27.42
N ARG A 6 -31.39 -15.30 -27.48
CA ARG A 6 -30.38 -14.46 -28.12
C ARG A 6 -29.10 -14.52 -27.29
N ARG A 7 -28.15 -15.38 -27.66
CA ARG A 7 -26.79 -15.39 -27.11
C ARG A 7 -26.15 -14.02 -27.37
N VAL A 8 -25.94 -13.25 -26.31
CA VAL A 8 -25.07 -12.07 -26.36
C VAL A 8 -23.66 -12.60 -26.59
N ALA A 9 -23.09 -12.33 -27.76
CA ALA A 9 -21.72 -12.67 -28.07
C ALA A 9 -20.79 -11.97 -27.07
N ALA A 10 -19.99 -12.75 -26.35
CA ALA A 10 -18.91 -12.21 -25.54
C ALA A 10 -17.98 -11.39 -26.44
N ALA A 11 -17.66 -10.16 -26.01
CA ALA A 11 -16.66 -9.34 -26.68
C ALA A 11 -15.36 -10.15 -26.82
N PRO A 12 -14.67 -10.05 -27.97
CA PRO A 12 -13.44 -10.81 -28.17
C PRO A 12 -12.45 -10.43 -27.08
N ALA A 13 -11.96 -11.42 -26.34
CA ALA A 13 -10.84 -11.26 -25.43
C ALA A 13 -9.68 -10.68 -26.25
N ILE A 14 -9.24 -9.47 -25.91
CA ILE A 14 -8.06 -8.86 -26.50
C ILE A 14 -6.92 -9.84 -26.24
N ARG A 15 -6.47 -10.53 -27.30
CA ARG A 15 -5.31 -11.43 -27.22
C ARG A 15 -4.11 -10.56 -26.90
N SER A 16 -3.67 -10.65 -25.66
CA SER A 16 -2.56 -9.88 -25.15
C SER A 16 -1.27 -10.50 -25.71
N VAL A 17 -0.61 -9.75 -26.59
CA VAL A 17 0.66 -10.18 -27.20
C VAL A 17 1.74 -9.97 -26.12
N PRO A 18 2.50 -11.00 -25.74
CA PRO A 18 3.62 -10.83 -24.82
C PRO A 18 4.55 -9.76 -25.38
N ARG A 19 4.72 -8.66 -24.63
CA ARG A 19 5.61 -7.57 -25.03
C ARG A 19 7.06 -8.05 -24.97
N SER A 20 7.85 -7.71 -25.98
CA SER A 20 9.28 -8.08 -26.02
C SER A 20 10.03 -7.48 -24.82
N PRO A 21 11.15 -8.08 -24.37
CA PRO A 21 11.98 -7.51 -23.30
C PRO A 21 12.36 -6.04 -23.56
N ALA A 22 12.68 -5.68 -24.81
CA ALA A 22 12.99 -4.31 -25.19
C ALA A 22 11.85 -3.32 -24.88
N HIS A 23 10.60 -3.69 -25.17
CA HIS A 23 9.45 -2.85 -24.85
C HIS A 23 9.19 -2.75 -23.34
N LEU A 24 9.41 -3.84 -22.58
CA LEU A 24 9.29 -3.80 -21.12
C LEU A 24 10.37 -2.90 -20.49
N ILE A 25 11.59 -2.89 -21.04
CA ILE A 25 12.66 -1.97 -20.63
C ILE A 25 12.30 -0.51 -20.94
N GLU A 26 11.71 -0.23 -22.11
CA GLU A 26 11.20 1.11 -22.43
C GLU A 26 10.14 1.58 -21.41
N LEU A 27 9.20 0.71 -21.06
CA LEU A 27 8.20 1.01 -20.03
C LEU A 27 8.84 1.22 -18.65
N TRP A 28 9.87 0.47 -18.31
CA TRP A 28 10.65 0.66 -17.08
C TRP A 28 11.28 2.06 -17.04
N HIS A 29 11.97 2.49 -18.10
CA HIS A 29 12.56 3.83 -18.14
C HIS A 29 11.53 4.96 -18.02
N ARG A 30 10.32 4.75 -18.56
CA ARG A 30 9.20 5.68 -18.36
C ARG A 30 8.64 5.66 -16.93
N ALA A 31 8.75 4.53 -16.24
CA ALA A 31 8.30 4.34 -14.86
C ALA A 31 9.25 4.99 -13.84
N GLU A 32 10.55 4.92 -14.10
CA GLU A 32 11.63 5.36 -13.20
C GLU A 32 11.41 6.75 -12.58
N PRO A 33 11.11 7.83 -13.33
CA PRO A 33 10.87 9.14 -12.71
C PRO A 33 9.66 9.16 -11.77
N ILE A 34 8.59 8.43 -12.12
CA ILE A 34 7.37 8.34 -11.29
C ILE A 34 7.68 7.58 -9.99
N LEU A 35 8.43 6.49 -10.09
CA LEU A 35 8.88 5.74 -8.92
C LEU A 35 9.80 6.61 -8.05
N GLY A 36 10.67 7.41 -8.66
CA GLY A 36 11.51 8.40 -7.97
C GLY A 36 10.70 9.36 -7.10
N GLU A 37 9.62 9.95 -7.64
CA GLU A 37 8.71 10.80 -6.87
C GLU A 37 8.12 10.06 -5.65
N TRP A 38 7.73 8.80 -5.81
CA TRP A 38 7.15 8.00 -4.72
C TRP A 38 8.19 7.57 -3.68
N LEU A 39 9.45 7.37 -4.09
CA LEU A 39 10.57 7.16 -3.16
C LEU A 39 10.80 8.39 -2.29
N GLU A 40 10.77 9.59 -2.88
CA GLU A 40 10.88 10.85 -2.15
C GLU A 40 9.72 11.02 -1.17
N VAL A 41 8.48 10.71 -1.57
CA VAL A 41 7.33 10.72 -0.65
C VAL A 41 7.57 9.76 0.52
N GLY A 42 7.93 8.51 0.24
CA GLY A 42 8.15 7.48 1.26
C GLY A 42 9.25 7.83 2.26
N ARG A 43 10.21 8.68 1.87
CA ARG A 43 11.38 9.07 2.67
C ARG A 43 11.38 10.53 3.11
N SER A 44 10.31 11.27 2.82
CA SER A 44 10.18 12.69 3.15
C SER A 44 10.46 12.96 4.62
N THR A 45 11.22 14.02 4.89
CA THR A 45 11.60 14.46 6.24
C THR A 45 11.05 15.83 6.63
N GLY A 46 10.32 16.49 5.73
CA GLY A 46 9.57 17.70 6.06
C GLY A 46 8.43 17.38 7.03
N PRO A 47 7.94 18.36 7.81
CA PRO A 47 6.84 18.14 8.76
C PRO A 47 5.58 17.60 8.05
N ALA A 48 4.77 16.83 8.78
CA ALA A 48 3.46 16.41 8.31
C ALA A 48 2.54 17.63 8.13
N ASP A 49 1.74 17.62 7.07
CA ASP A 49 0.62 18.56 6.93
C ASP A 49 -0.53 18.05 7.80
N ARG A 50 -0.62 18.58 9.01
CA ARG A 50 -1.57 18.11 10.02
C ARG A 50 -3.01 18.35 9.58
N ALA A 51 -3.32 19.54 9.04
CA ALA A 51 -4.67 19.90 8.64
C ALA A 51 -5.20 18.98 7.51
N THR A 52 -4.37 18.77 6.49
CA THR A 52 -4.71 17.86 5.38
C THR A 52 -4.83 16.41 5.87
N THR A 53 -3.92 15.97 6.76
CA THR A 53 -3.95 14.62 7.33
C THR A 53 -5.25 14.35 8.10
N GLU A 54 -5.62 15.26 9.00
CA GLU A 54 -6.84 15.14 9.81
C GLU A 54 -8.09 15.15 8.93
N HIS A 55 -8.13 16.02 7.92
CA HIS A 55 -9.23 16.07 6.96
C HIS A 55 -9.40 14.74 6.21
N LEU A 56 -8.31 14.18 5.68
CA LEU A 56 -8.34 12.93 4.92
C LEU A 56 -8.74 11.73 5.80
N ILE A 57 -8.19 11.63 7.01
CA ILE A 57 -8.55 10.54 7.94
C ILE A 57 -10.00 10.68 8.40
N ALA A 58 -10.48 11.88 8.71
CA ALA A 58 -11.91 12.11 8.98
C ALA A 58 -12.79 11.70 7.77
N GLY A 59 -12.31 11.94 6.54
CA GLY A 59 -12.93 11.44 5.31
C GLY A 59 -13.07 9.92 5.27
N ILE A 60 -12.00 9.19 5.63
CA ILE A 60 -12.02 7.72 5.74
C ILE A 60 -13.06 7.26 6.75
N TYR A 61 -13.09 7.85 7.96
CA TYR A 61 -14.08 7.50 8.99
C TYR A 61 -15.52 7.75 8.51
N ARG A 62 -15.80 8.91 7.91
CA ARG A 62 -17.13 9.23 7.38
C ARG A 62 -17.59 8.27 6.29
N ARG A 63 -16.69 7.86 5.38
CA ARG A 63 -17.00 6.88 4.33
C ARG A 63 -17.42 5.52 4.91
N LEU A 64 -16.89 5.18 6.08
CA LEU A 64 -17.22 3.98 6.83
C LEU A 64 -18.43 4.17 7.77
N HIS A 65 -19.12 5.31 7.67
CA HIS A 65 -20.24 5.69 8.56
C HIS A 65 -19.84 5.76 10.03
N ARG A 66 -18.62 6.22 10.30
CA ARG A 66 -18.05 6.38 11.63
C ARG A 66 -17.93 7.86 11.97
N ARG A 67 -18.04 8.18 13.26
CA ARG A 67 -17.79 9.53 13.78
C ARG A 67 -16.31 9.85 13.59
N ALA A 68 -16.00 11.10 13.22
CA ALA A 68 -14.60 11.55 13.17
C ALA A 68 -13.97 11.48 14.58
N PRO A 69 -12.75 10.92 14.70
CA PRO A 69 -12.06 10.82 15.98
C PRO A 69 -11.47 12.18 16.38
N ALA A 70 -11.12 12.33 17.65
CA ALA A 70 -10.16 13.33 18.07
C ALA A 70 -8.74 12.93 17.59
N PHE A 71 -7.96 13.90 17.14
CA PHE A 71 -6.62 13.64 16.64
C PHE A 71 -5.56 13.93 17.71
N ARG A 72 -4.65 12.98 17.91
CA ARG A 72 -3.54 13.11 18.86
C ARG A 72 -2.20 12.93 18.16
N TRP A 73 -1.49 14.03 17.96
CA TRP A 73 -0.16 14.03 17.37
C TRP A 73 0.93 13.73 18.40
N VAL A 74 1.91 12.92 18.01
CA VAL A 74 3.14 12.65 18.77
C VAL A 74 4.37 12.78 17.87
N ASP A 75 5.52 12.99 18.49
CA ASP A 75 6.77 13.31 17.80
C ASP A 75 7.53 12.09 17.27
N SER A 76 7.19 10.88 17.74
CA SER A 76 7.80 9.62 17.29
C SER A 76 6.85 8.42 17.47
N PRO A 77 7.06 7.32 16.73
CA PRO A 77 6.27 6.09 16.91
C PRO A 77 6.44 5.49 18.31
N ARG A 78 7.60 5.71 18.97
CA ARG A 78 7.83 5.25 20.34
C ARG A 78 6.98 6.01 21.35
N LYS A 79 6.79 7.33 21.15
CA LYS A 79 5.87 8.15 21.97
C LYS A 79 4.41 7.80 21.75
N ALA A 80 4.07 7.16 20.64
CA ALA A 80 2.71 6.67 20.42
C ALA A 80 2.36 5.52 21.39
N LEU A 81 3.32 4.63 21.73
CA LEU A 81 3.06 3.36 22.43
C LEU A 81 2.16 3.46 23.67
N PRO A 82 2.36 4.40 24.62
CA PRO A 82 1.50 4.52 25.79
C PRO A 82 0.05 4.94 25.47
N LEU A 83 -0.19 5.49 24.28
CA LEU A 83 -1.50 5.94 23.80
C LEU A 83 -2.25 4.87 23.01
N LEU A 84 -1.60 3.74 22.69
CA LEU A 84 -2.18 2.68 21.87
C LEU A 84 -2.89 1.60 22.70
N THR A 85 -2.92 1.72 24.03
CA THR A 85 -3.56 0.75 24.91
C THR A 85 -5.03 0.56 24.56
N GLY A 86 -5.44 -0.69 24.37
CA GLY A 86 -6.82 -1.06 24.03
C GLY A 86 -7.15 -0.99 22.53
N LEU A 87 -6.23 -0.50 21.68
CA LEU A 87 -6.43 -0.58 20.23
C LEU A 87 -6.22 -2.01 19.73
N PRO A 88 -6.99 -2.45 18.70
CA PRO A 88 -6.95 -3.83 18.22
C PRO A 88 -5.61 -4.16 17.55
N THR A 89 -5.05 -5.31 17.92
CA THR A 89 -3.92 -5.94 17.23
C THR A 89 -4.39 -6.73 16.02
N HIS A 90 -3.45 -7.18 15.18
CA HIS A 90 -3.77 -8.09 14.07
C HIS A 90 -4.43 -9.38 14.57
N ARG A 91 -4.05 -9.88 15.76
CA ARG A 91 -4.65 -11.07 16.37
C ARG A 91 -6.11 -10.84 16.74
N ASP A 92 -6.44 -9.66 17.28
CA ASP A 92 -7.81 -9.31 17.65
C ASP A 92 -8.69 -9.23 16.41
N LEU A 93 -8.22 -8.56 15.34
CA LEU A 93 -8.94 -8.49 14.08
C LEU A 93 -9.13 -9.88 13.45
N GLN A 94 -8.09 -10.73 13.45
CA GLN A 94 -8.19 -12.09 12.94
C GLN A 94 -9.21 -12.92 13.73
N SER A 95 -9.20 -12.81 15.05
CA SER A 95 -10.15 -13.50 15.92
C SER A 95 -11.59 -13.07 15.64
N TRP A 96 -11.79 -11.77 15.37
CA TRP A 96 -13.10 -11.22 14.99
C TRP A 96 -13.59 -11.79 13.65
N VAL A 97 -12.72 -11.86 12.64
CA VAL A 97 -13.06 -12.42 11.30
C VAL A 97 -13.38 -13.91 11.37
N LEU A 98 -12.67 -14.67 12.20
CA LEU A 98 -12.88 -16.11 12.36
C LEU A 98 -14.07 -16.47 13.25
N ALA A 99 -14.59 -15.52 14.02
CA ALA A 99 -15.74 -15.76 14.87
C ALA A 99 -16.99 -16.07 14.02
N ARG A 100 -17.72 -17.13 14.37
CA ARG A 100 -18.97 -17.50 13.68
C ARG A 100 -20.07 -16.46 13.81
N ARG A 101 -20.07 -15.72 14.92
CA ARG A 101 -20.99 -14.62 15.25
C ARG A 101 -20.23 -13.58 16.09
N PRO A 102 -19.43 -12.71 15.48
CA PRO A 102 -18.79 -11.64 16.22
C PRO A 102 -19.86 -10.76 16.85
N GLN A 103 -19.70 -10.44 18.14
CA GLN A 103 -20.61 -9.53 18.84
C GLN A 103 -20.18 -8.08 18.66
N GLY A 104 -21.16 -7.19 18.60
CA GLY A 104 -20.94 -5.75 18.52
C GLY A 104 -20.48 -5.27 17.14
N THR A 105 -20.11 -4.01 17.10
CA THR A 105 -19.64 -3.34 15.88
C THR A 105 -18.17 -3.72 15.63
N PRO A 106 -17.75 -4.05 14.38
CA PRO A 106 -16.36 -4.31 14.09
C PRO A 106 -15.46 -3.14 14.52
N PRO A 107 -14.23 -3.40 14.99
CA PRO A 107 -13.29 -2.34 15.29
C PRO A 107 -13.01 -1.49 14.04
N ILE A 108 -12.88 -0.18 14.18
CA ILE A 108 -12.61 0.76 13.08
C ILE A 108 -11.39 0.35 12.25
N ALA A 109 -10.34 -0.16 12.89
CA ALA A 109 -9.17 -0.67 12.18
C ALA A 109 -9.52 -1.85 11.24
N GLY A 110 -10.46 -2.71 11.64
CA GLY A 110 -10.95 -3.80 10.80
C GLY A 110 -11.76 -3.31 9.59
N ASP A 111 -12.59 -2.29 9.77
CA ASP A 111 -13.34 -1.68 8.67
C ASP A 111 -12.43 -0.99 7.67
N ILE A 112 -11.45 -0.21 8.14
CA ILE A 112 -10.46 0.44 7.26
C ILE A 112 -9.64 -0.62 6.53
N ALA A 113 -9.18 -1.67 7.21
CA ALA A 113 -8.45 -2.76 6.58
C ALA A 113 -9.27 -3.48 5.51
N THR A 114 -10.57 -3.72 5.76
CA THR A 114 -11.49 -4.34 4.80
C THR A 114 -11.72 -3.43 3.59
N ALA A 115 -11.96 -2.14 3.80
CA ALA A 115 -12.15 -1.17 2.73
C ALA A 115 -10.90 -1.03 1.87
N LEU A 116 -9.72 -0.94 2.49
CA LEU A 116 -8.44 -0.86 1.78
C LEU A 116 -8.15 -2.16 1.02
N ALA A 117 -8.44 -3.34 1.59
CA ALA A 117 -8.29 -4.61 0.89
C ALA A 117 -9.18 -4.69 -0.36
N ARG A 118 -10.43 -4.22 -0.28
CA ARG A 118 -11.35 -4.13 -1.43
C ARG A 118 -10.82 -3.18 -2.50
N LEU A 119 -10.33 -2.00 -2.10
CA LEU A 119 -9.72 -1.04 -3.03
C LEU A 119 -8.54 -1.70 -3.75
N ARG A 120 -7.59 -2.27 -3.01
CA ARG A 120 -6.40 -2.91 -3.59
C ARG A 120 -6.76 -4.07 -4.51
N GLY A 121 -7.73 -4.90 -4.14
CA GLY A 121 -8.26 -5.96 -5.02
C GLY A 121 -8.84 -5.38 -6.32
N ALA A 122 -9.65 -4.33 -6.24
CA ALA A 122 -10.21 -3.68 -7.43
C ALA A 122 -9.13 -3.05 -8.33
N LEU A 123 -8.07 -2.48 -7.74
CA LEU A 123 -6.93 -1.95 -8.48
C LEU A 123 -6.10 -3.07 -9.12
N ASP A 124 -5.99 -4.23 -8.48
CA ASP A 124 -5.27 -5.42 -8.97
C ASP A 124 -6.05 -6.19 -10.05
N ASP A 125 -7.38 -6.12 -10.04
CA ASP A 125 -8.25 -6.78 -11.02
C ASP A 125 -8.53 -5.90 -12.27
N ALA A 126 -7.84 -4.76 -12.40
CA ALA A 126 -8.06 -3.83 -13.50
C ALA A 126 -7.75 -4.46 -14.89
N PRO A 127 -8.63 -4.33 -15.91
CA PRO A 127 -8.59 -5.13 -17.15
C PRO A 127 -7.31 -5.10 -18.00
N ALA A 128 -6.43 -4.11 -17.83
CA ALA A 128 -5.19 -3.97 -18.63
C ALA A 128 -3.93 -4.51 -17.92
N LEU A 129 -4.06 -5.02 -16.68
CA LEU A 129 -2.96 -5.61 -15.91
C LEU A 129 -2.41 -6.98 -16.38
N PRO A 130 -3.13 -7.86 -17.11
CA PRO A 130 -2.64 -9.21 -17.42
C PRO A 130 -1.24 -9.24 -18.06
N ASP A 131 -0.90 -8.26 -18.89
CA ASP A 131 0.40 -8.17 -19.58
C ASP A 131 1.58 -7.81 -18.69
N LEU A 132 1.34 -7.20 -17.53
CA LEU A 132 2.41 -6.88 -16.57
C LEU A 132 2.77 -8.04 -15.65
N THR A 133 1.92 -9.07 -15.64
CA THR A 133 2.08 -10.30 -14.87
C THR A 133 2.59 -11.47 -15.71
N ALA A 134 2.59 -11.30 -17.04
CA ALA A 134 3.10 -12.28 -17.97
C ALA A 134 4.61 -12.44 -17.77
N THR A 135 5.03 -13.69 -17.56
CA THR A 135 6.46 -14.04 -17.50
C THR A 135 6.94 -14.42 -18.90
N VAL A 136 8.15 -13.99 -19.27
CA VAL A 136 8.77 -14.40 -20.55
C VAL A 136 8.99 -15.92 -20.58
N LYS A 137 9.24 -16.53 -19.42
CA LYS A 137 9.27 -17.99 -19.19
C LYS A 137 8.37 -18.33 -18.00
N LYS A 138 7.45 -19.30 -18.13
CA LYS A 138 6.64 -19.74 -16.97
C LYS A 138 7.57 -20.43 -15.95
N PRO A 139 7.49 -20.07 -14.65
CA PRO A 139 8.28 -20.75 -13.62
C PRO A 139 7.91 -22.24 -13.57
N GLU A 140 8.91 -23.08 -13.33
CA GLU A 140 8.70 -24.51 -13.13
C GLU A 140 7.87 -24.75 -11.85
N LYS A 141 7.28 -25.94 -11.69
CA LYS A 141 6.42 -26.22 -10.52
C LYS A 141 7.13 -25.95 -9.19
N GLU A 142 8.43 -26.23 -9.12
CA GLU A 142 9.28 -26.04 -7.94
C GLU A 142 9.57 -24.56 -7.63
N ASP A 143 9.42 -23.67 -8.60
CA ASP A 143 9.71 -22.24 -8.46
C ASP A 143 8.49 -21.40 -8.09
N ARG A 144 7.27 -21.97 -8.18
CA ARG A 144 6.01 -21.22 -7.96
C ARG A 144 5.89 -20.54 -6.59
N HIS A 145 6.64 -21.03 -5.61
CA HIS A 145 6.64 -20.49 -4.24
C HIS A 145 7.94 -19.75 -3.89
N LYS A 146 8.92 -19.73 -4.80
CA LYS A 146 10.17 -18.99 -4.57
C LYS A 146 9.93 -17.50 -4.84
N PRO A 147 10.50 -16.60 -4.04
CA PRO A 147 10.52 -15.18 -4.35
C PRO A 147 11.21 -14.95 -5.70
N TRP A 148 10.72 -13.97 -6.47
CA TRP A 148 11.44 -13.50 -7.65
C TRP A 148 12.82 -12.94 -7.25
N PRO A 149 13.85 -13.15 -8.08
CA PRO A 149 15.18 -12.64 -7.78
C PRO A 149 15.16 -11.11 -7.74
N VAL A 150 15.97 -10.53 -6.86
CA VAL A 150 16.20 -9.09 -6.80
C VAL A 150 17.43 -8.79 -7.64
N LEU A 151 17.22 -8.21 -8.81
CA LEU A 151 18.25 -7.84 -9.79
C LEU A 151 18.08 -6.38 -10.19
N PRO A 152 19.11 -5.74 -10.79
CA PRO A 152 18.91 -4.48 -11.49
C PRO A 152 17.71 -4.60 -12.48
N PRO A 153 16.84 -3.57 -12.57
CA PRO A 153 15.55 -3.67 -13.26
C PRO A 153 15.62 -4.24 -14.68
N GLU A 154 16.56 -3.77 -15.51
CA GLU A 154 16.75 -4.23 -16.89
C GLU A 154 17.14 -5.72 -16.91
N ARG A 155 18.05 -6.13 -16.02
CA ARG A 155 18.46 -7.54 -15.87
C ARG A 155 17.34 -8.42 -15.35
N ALA A 156 16.49 -7.90 -14.47
CA ALA A 156 15.31 -8.62 -13.99
C ALA A 156 14.33 -8.90 -15.15
N ILE A 157 14.08 -7.90 -16.00
CA ILE A 157 13.21 -8.02 -17.19
C ILE A 157 13.80 -9.02 -18.18
N GLU A 158 15.10 -8.93 -18.47
CA GLU A 158 15.82 -9.91 -19.32
C GLU A 158 15.74 -11.33 -18.77
N ALA A 159 15.83 -11.48 -17.44
CA ALA A 159 15.69 -12.76 -16.75
C ALA A 159 14.23 -13.26 -16.67
N GLY A 160 13.26 -12.51 -17.19
CA GLY A 160 11.85 -12.89 -17.25
C GLY A 160 11.03 -12.57 -16.01
N VAL A 161 11.54 -11.73 -15.10
CA VAL A 161 10.77 -11.19 -13.97
C VAL A 161 9.65 -10.29 -14.52
N PRO A 162 8.38 -10.47 -14.10
CA PRO A 162 7.29 -9.63 -14.58
C PRO A 162 7.53 -8.15 -14.27
N LEU A 163 7.22 -7.25 -15.20
CA LEU A 163 7.40 -5.81 -14.97
C LEU A 163 6.67 -5.32 -13.71
N ARG A 164 5.47 -5.84 -13.41
CA ARG A 164 4.76 -5.51 -12.15
C ARG A 164 5.58 -5.84 -10.90
N GLU A 165 6.30 -6.96 -10.93
CA GLU A 165 7.21 -7.36 -9.84
C GLU A 165 8.38 -6.38 -9.74
N VAL A 166 9.02 -6.03 -10.85
CA VAL A 166 10.12 -5.06 -10.90
C VAL A 166 9.68 -3.72 -10.31
N LEU A 167 8.57 -3.15 -10.79
CA LEU A 167 8.01 -1.90 -10.25
C LEU A 167 7.71 -2.00 -8.75
N ARG A 168 7.13 -3.12 -8.29
CA ARG A 168 6.83 -3.33 -6.87
C ARG A 168 8.11 -3.36 -6.04
N GLN A 169 9.12 -4.12 -6.47
CA GLN A 169 10.40 -4.25 -5.76
C GLN A 169 11.11 -2.90 -5.65
N SER A 170 11.06 -2.05 -6.68
CA SER A 170 11.67 -0.72 -6.71
C SER A 170 11.16 0.22 -5.61
N LEU A 171 9.94 0.04 -5.10
CA LEU A 171 9.42 0.79 -3.95
C LEU A 171 9.46 -0.01 -2.66
N HIS A 172 9.10 -1.29 -2.72
CA HIS A 172 8.97 -2.15 -1.54
C HIS A 172 10.29 -2.35 -0.81
N ILE A 173 11.39 -2.57 -1.55
CA ILE A 173 12.70 -2.82 -0.94
C ILE A 173 13.20 -1.59 -0.17
N PRO A 174 13.30 -0.38 -0.77
CA PRO A 174 13.83 0.78 -0.06
C PRO A 174 12.89 1.37 1.01
N ILE A 175 11.56 1.16 0.90
CA ILE A 175 10.59 1.73 1.85
C ILE A 175 10.12 0.67 2.85
N ALA A 176 9.37 -0.35 2.42
CA ALA A 176 8.77 -1.30 3.36
C ALA A 176 9.84 -2.14 4.08
N ALA A 177 10.64 -2.88 3.32
CA ALA A 177 11.66 -3.76 3.89
C ALA A 177 12.86 -2.98 4.45
N GLY A 178 13.22 -1.89 3.79
CA GLY A 178 14.39 -1.08 4.08
C GLY A 178 14.19 -0.05 5.19
N LEU A 179 12.96 0.35 5.51
CA LEU A 179 12.68 1.43 6.48
C LEU A 179 11.50 1.09 7.41
N THR A 180 10.31 0.78 6.88
CA THR A 180 9.09 0.59 7.66
C THR A 180 9.14 -0.58 8.63
N TRP A 181 9.46 -1.78 8.13
CA TRP A 181 9.45 -2.98 8.93
C TRP A 181 10.54 -3.01 10.00
N PRO A 182 11.78 -2.59 9.71
CA PRO A 182 12.79 -2.50 10.75
C PRO A 182 12.40 -1.53 11.87
N VAL A 183 11.87 -0.35 11.52
CA VAL A 183 11.34 0.61 12.50
C VAL A 183 10.24 -0.05 13.35
N ARG A 184 9.26 -0.70 12.70
CA ARG A 184 8.17 -1.39 13.41
C ARG A 184 8.69 -2.45 14.38
N ALA A 185 9.68 -3.24 13.97
CA ALA A 185 10.25 -4.30 14.79
C ALA A 185 10.91 -3.77 16.08
N THR A 186 11.43 -2.53 16.06
CA THR A 186 12.02 -1.91 17.27
C THR A 186 10.98 -1.37 18.27
N LEU A 187 9.71 -1.26 17.86
CA LEU A 187 8.61 -0.79 18.71
C LEU A 187 8.01 -1.91 19.55
N GLY A 188 8.10 -3.16 19.07
CA GLY A 188 7.63 -4.33 19.80
C GLY A 188 7.63 -5.60 18.94
N PRO A 189 7.44 -6.78 19.56
CA PRO A 189 7.36 -8.05 18.85
C PRO A 189 6.27 -8.08 17.78
N GLN A 190 6.43 -8.97 16.79
CA GLN A 190 5.41 -9.16 15.76
C GLN A 190 4.08 -9.59 16.39
N GLY A 191 2.99 -8.97 15.93
CA GLY A 191 1.63 -9.29 16.36
C GLY A 191 1.22 -8.70 17.72
N THR A 192 2.12 -8.07 18.48
CA THR A 192 1.77 -7.44 19.77
C THR A 192 1.38 -5.97 19.63
N LEU A 193 1.81 -5.31 18.56
CA LEU A 193 1.47 -3.92 18.28
C LEU A 193 0.09 -3.83 17.61
N PRO A 194 -0.71 -2.80 17.96
CA PRO A 194 -1.95 -2.51 17.26
C PRO A 194 -1.76 -2.32 15.76
N VAL A 195 -2.85 -2.57 15.02
CA VAL A 195 -2.89 -2.35 13.58
C VAL A 195 -2.69 -0.86 13.29
N CYS A 196 -1.81 -0.56 12.35
CA CYS A 196 -1.46 0.80 11.98
C CYS A 196 -1.36 0.94 10.47
N TRP A 197 -1.37 2.19 10.02
CA TRP A 197 -1.08 2.59 8.65
C TRP A 197 0.18 3.44 8.67
N TYR A 198 0.98 3.31 7.63
CA TYR A 198 2.35 3.82 7.64
C TYR A 198 2.48 5.21 7.00
N GLY A 199 1.34 5.83 6.65
CA GLY A 199 1.27 7.18 6.09
C GLY A 199 2.12 7.27 4.83
N GLN A 200 3.16 8.10 4.86
CA GLN A 200 4.07 8.24 3.72
C GLN A 200 4.67 6.93 3.23
N GLN A 201 4.89 5.95 4.11
CA GLN A 201 5.52 4.68 3.72
C GLN A 201 4.54 3.69 3.06
N ASP A 202 3.23 4.01 3.09
CA ASP A 202 2.25 3.34 2.22
C ASP A 202 2.45 3.72 0.73
N ALA A 203 3.37 4.67 0.43
CA ALA A 203 3.85 4.97 -0.92
C ALA A 203 4.28 3.73 -1.73
N THR A 204 4.60 2.60 -1.07
CA THR A 204 4.92 1.34 -1.74
C THR A 204 3.82 0.82 -2.65
N TRP A 205 2.60 0.65 -2.13
CA TRP A 205 1.48 0.16 -2.93
C TRP A 205 0.84 1.28 -3.72
N ILE A 206 0.77 2.49 -3.15
CA ILE A 206 0.18 3.65 -3.82
C ILE A 206 0.98 3.99 -5.08
N GLY A 207 2.30 4.09 -4.95
CA GLY A 207 3.19 4.42 -6.04
C GLY A 207 3.22 3.38 -7.15
N LEU A 208 3.05 2.10 -6.81
CA LEU A 208 2.89 1.03 -7.80
C LEU A 208 1.65 1.28 -8.68
N HIS A 209 0.49 1.51 -8.06
CA HIS A 209 -0.75 1.70 -8.80
C HIS A 209 -0.81 3.05 -9.54
N ASP A 210 -0.28 4.11 -8.95
CA ASP A 210 -0.15 5.40 -9.63
C ASP A 210 0.77 5.31 -10.86
N THR A 211 1.90 4.60 -10.75
CA THR A 211 2.82 4.36 -11.88
C THR A 211 2.14 3.57 -12.99
N ILE A 212 1.47 2.46 -12.65
CA ILE A 212 0.73 1.65 -13.63
C ILE A 212 -0.33 2.50 -14.34
N ARG A 213 -1.09 3.33 -13.60
CA ARG A 213 -2.08 4.26 -14.14
C ARG A 213 -1.44 5.28 -15.09
N LYS A 214 -0.38 5.97 -14.67
CA LYS A 214 0.31 7.02 -15.46
C LYS A 214 0.98 6.48 -16.73
N LEU A 215 1.39 5.21 -16.73
CA LEU A 215 1.90 4.55 -17.93
C LEU A 215 0.80 4.09 -18.90
N GLY A 216 -0.49 4.25 -18.53
CA GLY A 216 -1.62 3.78 -19.32
C GLY A 216 -1.79 2.26 -19.30
N LEU A 217 -1.25 1.60 -18.27
CA LEU A 217 -1.25 0.14 -18.14
C LEU A 217 -2.43 -0.39 -17.31
N ALA A 218 -3.20 0.50 -16.69
CA ALA A 218 -4.49 0.20 -16.09
C ALA A 218 -5.43 1.41 -16.22
N SER A 219 -6.71 1.12 -16.41
CA SER A 219 -7.79 2.11 -16.24
C SER A 219 -8.62 1.68 -15.04
N TYR A 220 -8.59 2.50 -13.98
CA TYR A 220 -9.36 2.25 -12.77
C TYR A 220 -10.76 2.84 -12.90
N ARG A 221 -11.74 2.24 -12.21
CA ARG A 221 -13.08 2.83 -12.10
C ARG A 221 -12.96 4.19 -11.43
N PRO A 222 -13.80 5.19 -11.79
CA PRO A 222 -13.69 6.55 -11.24
C PRO A 222 -13.60 6.58 -9.71
N ARG A 223 -14.48 5.83 -9.04
CA ARG A 223 -14.50 5.71 -7.58
C ARG A 223 -13.23 5.11 -6.96
N ASP A 224 -12.58 4.18 -7.65
CA ASP A 224 -11.36 3.54 -7.17
C ASP A 224 -10.14 4.45 -7.42
N ALA A 225 -10.14 5.18 -8.54
CA ALA A 225 -9.16 6.21 -8.84
C ALA A 225 -9.20 7.36 -7.83
N GLU A 226 -10.39 7.88 -7.52
CA GLU A 226 -10.58 8.93 -6.50
C GLU A 226 -10.05 8.48 -5.13
N GLN A 227 -10.35 7.23 -4.71
CA GLN A 227 -9.81 6.71 -3.46
C GLN A 227 -8.29 6.54 -3.51
N LEU A 228 -7.71 6.09 -4.63
CA LEU A 228 -6.27 6.05 -4.78
C LEU A 228 -5.64 7.44 -4.65
N ASP A 229 -6.30 8.48 -5.18
CA ASP A 229 -5.83 9.87 -5.07
C ASP A 229 -5.92 10.40 -3.64
N GLU A 230 -6.94 10.04 -2.87
CA GLU A 230 -7.03 10.36 -1.44
C GLU A 230 -5.93 9.67 -0.63
N TRP A 231 -5.67 8.38 -0.86
CA TRP A 231 -4.55 7.67 -0.24
C TRP A 231 -3.20 8.28 -0.65
N SER A 232 -3.09 8.72 -1.91
CA SER A 232 -1.92 9.45 -2.41
C SER A 232 -1.70 10.77 -1.68
N ALA A 233 -2.76 11.55 -1.47
CA ALA A 233 -2.71 12.78 -0.68
C ALA A 233 -2.34 12.49 0.78
N LEU A 234 -2.87 11.41 1.37
CA LEU A 234 -2.57 11.03 2.74
C LEU A 234 -1.09 10.63 2.92
N ALA A 235 -0.53 9.85 2.00
CA ALA A 235 0.90 9.52 2.01
C ALA A 235 1.78 10.77 1.87
N ARG A 236 1.32 11.77 1.11
CA ARG A 236 2.01 13.07 0.96
C ARG A 236 1.82 14.03 2.13
N ALA A 237 0.87 13.79 3.02
CA ALA A 237 0.60 14.63 4.18
C ALA A 237 1.11 14.05 5.51
N ALA A 238 1.06 12.73 5.70
CA ALA A 238 1.10 12.11 7.02
C ALA A 238 2.29 11.18 7.28
N GLY A 239 2.67 11.07 8.56
CA GLY A 239 3.44 9.95 9.10
C GLY A 239 2.53 8.79 9.51
N TRP A 240 3.01 7.91 10.40
CA TRP A 240 2.25 6.74 10.84
C TRP A 240 1.01 7.15 11.63
N TRP A 241 -0.04 6.33 11.56
CA TRP A 241 -1.24 6.56 12.35
C TRP A 241 -1.92 5.26 12.78
N TRP A 242 -2.60 5.34 13.93
CA TRP A 242 -3.39 4.27 14.53
C TRP A 242 -4.82 4.76 14.73
N PRO A 243 -5.82 4.15 14.07
CA PRO A 243 -7.21 4.49 14.27
C PRO A 243 -7.74 3.87 15.56
N GLY A 244 -8.26 4.71 16.45
CA GLY A 244 -9.17 4.33 17.52
C GLY A 244 -10.58 4.82 17.23
N GLU A 245 -11.56 4.30 17.99
CA GLU A 245 -12.96 4.71 17.85
C GLU A 245 -13.13 6.19 18.19
N ASP A 246 -12.52 6.64 19.29
CA ASP A 246 -12.63 8.04 19.76
C ASP A 246 -11.39 8.87 19.48
N VAL A 247 -10.20 8.26 19.47
CA VAL A 247 -8.92 8.95 19.27
C VAL A 247 -8.11 8.25 18.18
N CYS A 248 -7.67 9.01 17.20
CA CYS A 248 -6.67 8.57 16.23
C CYS A 248 -5.31 9.16 16.64
N VAL A 249 -4.32 8.29 16.84
CA VAL A 249 -2.95 8.68 17.20
C VAL A 249 -2.13 8.80 15.92
N LEU A 250 -1.49 9.94 15.72
CA LEU A 250 -0.69 10.24 14.53
C LEU A 250 0.73 10.61 14.93
N VAL A 251 1.67 10.25 14.07
CA VAL A 251 3.08 10.57 14.25
C VAL A 251 3.46 11.58 13.19
N ASP A 252 4.20 12.61 13.59
CA ASP A 252 4.85 13.50 12.63
C ASP A 252 5.84 12.72 11.76
N ARG A 253 6.32 13.32 10.68
CA ARG A 253 7.29 12.66 9.81
C ARG A 253 8.65 12.52 10.50
N PRO A 254 9.46 11.52 10.10
CA PRO A 254 10.85 11.48 10.49
C PRO A 254 11.57 12.78 10.18
N THR A 255 12.51 13.20 11.01
CA THR A 255 13.37 14.37 10.74
C THR A 255 14.60 14.01 9.92
N ALA A 256 14.96 12.72 9.85
CA ALA A 256 16.07 12.20 9.05
C ALA A 256 15.83 10.75 8.64
N VAL A 257 16.17 10.39 7.40
CA VAL A 257 16.12 9.01 6.88
C VAL A 257 17.45 8.67 6.18
N GLY A 258 18.21 7.73 6.76
CA GLY A 258 19.45 7.18 6.20
C GLY A 258 19.31 5.69 5.83
N PRO A 259 20.38 5.05 5.30
CA PRO A 259 20.33 3.67 4.79
C PRO A 259 19.86 2.62 5.79
N ARG A 260 20.17 2.79 7.08
CA ARG A 260 19.77 1.88 8.18
C ARG A 260 19.49 2.64 9.47
N ARG A 261 18.97 3.86 9.33
CA ARG A 261 18.73 4.78 10.44
C ARG A 261 17.58 5.71 10.12
N VAL A 262 16.74 5.98 11.11
CA VAL A 262 15.71 7.02 11.06
C VAL A 262 15.76 7.86 12.35
N GLY A 263 15.57 9.16 12.22
CA GLY A 263 15.48 10.11 13.33
C GLY A 263 14.09 10.75 13.43
N TYR A 264 13.67 11.08 14.65
CA TYR A 264 12.38 11.71 14.95
C TYR A 264 12.57 13.00 15.77
N ARG A 265 11.52 13.82 15.86
CA ARG A 265 11.56 15.15 16.48
C ARG A 265 11.87 15.12 17.98
N ASP A 266 11.49 14.05 18.68
CA ASP A 266 11.79 13.86 20.11
C ASP A 266 13.24 13.41 20.39
N GLY A 267 14.10 13.40 19.38
CA GLY A 267 15.48 12.91 19.48
C GLY A 267 15.61 11.39 19.35
N THR A 268 14.50 10.64 19.26
CA THR A 268 14.53 9.19 19.04
C THR A 268 15.23 8.90 17.72
N THR A 269 16.27 8.08 17.81
CA THR A 269 16.92 7.46 16.66
C THR A 269 16.68 5.96 16.71
N ILE A 270 16.30 5.38 15.56
CA ILE A 270 16.18 3.94 15.38
C ILE A 270 17.17 3.52 14.30
N SER A 271 17.99 2.52 14.60
CA SER A 271 18.93 1.88 13.70
C SER A 271 18.71 0.37 13.72
N TRP A 272 18.99 -0.31 12.61
CA TRP A 272 18.85 -1.76 12.48
C TRP A 272 19.99 -2.35 11.67
#